data_AF-A0A143PVQ9-F1
#
_entry.id   AF-A0A143PVQ9-F1
#
_cell.length_a   1.000
_cell.length_b   1.000
_cell.length_c   1.000
_cell.angle_alpha   90.00
_cell.angle_beta   90.00
_cell.angle_gamma   90.00
#
_symmetry.space_group_name_H-M   'P 1'
#
loop_
_entity.id
_entity.type
_entity.pdbx_description
1 polymer ?
#
loop_
_entity_poly.entity_id
_entity_poly.type
_entity_poly.pdbx_seq_one_letter_code
_entity_poly.pdbx_strand_id
1 'polypeptide(L)' 'MALALSGQDTAMDDTVEPQNARDVLPITCCRRLLGDEAIDLTDAEIEEIRRHAHVLAHTLLEVFLH' A
#
# COMPACT_ATOMS: atom_id res chain seq x y z
N MET A 1 -1.52 52.58 16.70
CA MET A 1 -0.60 51.69 15.94
C MET A 1 -1.45 50.90 14.96
N ALA A 2 -1.09 50.97 13.69
CA ALA A 2 -1.86 50.43 12.57
C ALA A 2 -1.57 48.94 12.29
N LEU A 3 -2.59 48.29 11.74
CA LEU A 3 -2.71 47.03 10.97
C LEU A 3 -1.41 46.32 10.51
N ALA A 4 -1.40 44.98 10.57
CA ALA A 4 -1.62 44.09 9.40
C ALA A 4 -1.05 42.65 9.59
N LEU A 5 -1.78 41.68 9.01
CA LEU A 5 -1.34 40.38 8.42
C LEU A 5 -1.04 39.24 9.42
N SER A 6 -1.91 38.23 9.47
CA SER A 6 -1.96 37.04 8.58
C SER A 6 -0.83 36.05 8.86
N GLY A 7 -1.23 34.84 9.24
CA GLY A 7 -0.34 33.69 9.40
C GLY A 7 -1.11 32.50 9.94
N GLN A 8 -2.14 32.07 9.21
CA GLN A 8 -2.65 30.71 9.30
C GLN A 8 -1.50 29.79 8.85
N ASP A 9 -0.77 29.20 9.78
CA ASP A 9 0.02 28.00 9.53
C ASP A 9 -0.75 26.80 10.11
N THR A 10 -1.93 26.56 9.52
CA THR A 10 -2.43 25.17 9.46
C THR A 10 -1.48 24.44 8.51
N ALA A 11 -0.39 23.92 9.07
CA ALA A 11 0.42 22.92 8.43
C ALA A 11 -0.49 21.74 8.12
N MET A 12 -0.96 21.72 6.89
CA MET A 12 -1.60 20.57 6.25
C MET A 12 -0.52 19.50 6.24
N ASP A 13 -0.49 18.64 7.27
CA ASP A 13 0.08 17.30 7.13
C ASP A 13 -0.90 16.51 6.25
N ASP A 14 -0.97 16.94 5.00
CA ASP A 14 -1.54 16.15 3.92
C ASP A 14 -0.46 15.10 3.65
N THR A 15 -0.40 14.10 4.54
CA THR A 15 0.31 12.87 4.27
C THR A 15 -0.38 12.30 3.04
N VAL A 16 0.15 12.64 1.86
CA VAL A 16 -0.28 12.06 0.60
C VAL A 16 0.06 10.59 0.70
N GLU A 17 -0.87 9.81 1.24
CA GLU A 17 -0.87 8.36 1.09
C GLU A 17 -0.70 8.13 -0.41
N PRO A 18 0.40 7.49 -0.85
CA PRO A 18 0.61 7.27 -2.27
C PRO A 18 -0.63 6.54 -2.75
N GLN A 19 -1.32 7.09 -3.76
CA GLN A 19 -2.62 6.59 -4.23
C GLN A 19 -2.52 5.13 -4.73
N ASN A 20 -1.29 4.62 -4.92
CA ASN A 20 -0.97 3.21 -5.17
C ASN A 20 -1.10 2.30 -3.94
N ALA A 21 -1.16 2.83 -2.71
CA ALA A 21 -1.29 2.04 -1.48
C ALA A 21 -2.71 1.49 -1.28
N ARG A 22 -3.73 2.09 -1.90
CA ARG A 22 -5.13 1.66 -1.73
C ARG A 22 -5.42 0.29 -2.35
N ASP A 23 -4.70 -0.08 -3.40
CA ASP A 23 -4.93 -1.34 -4.13
C ASP A 23 -4.00 -2.48 -3.71
N VAL A 24 -3.06 -2.21 -2.78
CA VAL A 24 -2.12 -3.24 -2.32
C VAL A 24 -2.69 -3.93 -1.09
N LEU A 25 -2.87 -5.25 -1.19
CA LEU A 25 -3.37 -6.07 -0.10
C LEU A 25 -2.51 -5.89 1.18
N PRO A 26 -3.09 -5.63 2.36
CA PRO A 26 -2.31 -5.54 3.59
C PRO A 26 -1.58 -6.87 3.92
N ILE A 27 -0.38 -6.80 4.51
CA ILE A 27 0.38 -8.01 4.93
C ILE A 27 -0.45 -8.92 5.85
N THR A 28 -1.28 -8.33 6.72
CA THR A 28 -2.20 -9.07 7.60
C THR A 28 -3.25 -9.86 6.81
N CYS A 29 -3.73 -9.34 5.69
CA CYS A 29 -4.61 -10.06 4.78
C CYS A 29 -3.85 -11.16 4.02
N CYS A 30 -2.62 -10.90 3.57
CA CYS A 30 -1.76 -11.93 2.96
C CYS A 30 -1.56 -13.12 3.90
N ARG A 31 -1.24 -12.87 5.19
CA ARG A 31 -1.13 -13.91 6.21
C ARG A 31 -2.38 -14.75 6.35
N ARG A 32 -3.55 -14.09 6.39
CA ARG A 32 -4.83 -14.80 6.49
C ARG A 32 -5.14 -15.65 5.27
N LEU A 33 -4.72 -15.23 4.08
CA LEU A 33 -4.91 -15.99 2.84
C LEU A 33 -3.97 -17.19 2.74
N LEU A 34 -2.71 -17.03 3.16
CA LEU A 34 -1.71 -18.09 3.18
C LEU A 34 -1.99 -19.12 4.29
N GLY A 35 -2.63 -18.71 5.39
CA GLY A 35 -3.02 -19.61 6.47
C GLY A 35 -1.81 -20.28 7.12
N ASP A 36 -1.82 -21.62 7.19
CA ASP A 36 -0.76 -22.40 7.82
C ASP A 36 0.59 -22.23 7.11
N GLU A 37 0.59 -21.93 5.80
CA GLU A 37 1.82 -21.69 5.03
C GLU A 37 2.55 -20.41 5.48
N ALA A 38 1.86 -19.48 6.16
CA ALA A 38 2.46 -18.26 6.68
C ALA A 38 3.04 -18.39 8.09
N ILE A 39 2.89 -19.53 8.77
CA ILE A 39 3.35 -19.71 10.16
C ILE A 39 4.86 -19.51 10.29
N ASP A 40 5.62 -20.05 9.32
CA ASP A 40 7.08 -20.02 9.33
C ASP A 40 7.66 -18.83 8.54
N LEU A 41 6.80 -17.96 8.00
CA LEU A 41 7.21 -16.83 7.16
C LEU A 41 7.31 -15.53 7.94
N THR A 42 8.44 -14.85 7.74
CA THR A 42 8.65 -13.48 8.21
C THR A 42 7.79 -12.49 7.43
N ASP A 43 7.55 -11.30 7.99
CA ASP A 43 6.87 -10.20 7.29
C ASP A 43 7.55 -9.86 5.96
N ALA A 44 8.88 -9.97 5.89
CA ALA A 44 9.64 -9.70 4.68
C ALA A 44 9.40 -10.73 3.56
N GLU A 45 9.27 -12.01 3.91
CA GLU A 45 8.95 -13.08 2.96
C GLU A 45 7.51 -12.97 2.46
N ILE A 46 6.56 -12.69 3.36
CA ILE A 46 5.16 -12.44 3.00
C ILE A 46 5.05 -11.22 2.10
N GLU A 47 5.86 -10.19 2.37
CA GLU A 47 5.92 -8.98 1.54
C GLU A 47 6.46 -9.27 0.14
N GLU A 48 7.44 -10.15 0.00
CA GLU A 48 7.94 -10.59 -1.31
C GLU A 48 6.88 -11.37 -2.07
N ILE A 49 6.20 -12.31 -1.41
CA ILE A 49 5.07 -13.06 -2.00
C ILE A 49 3.97 -12.10 -2.46
N ARG A 50 3.63 -11.11 -1.64
CA ARG A 50 2.64 -10.08 -1.97
C ARG A 50 3.01 -9.34 -3.25
N ARG A 51 4.25 -8.85 -3.36
CA ARG A 51 4.73 -8.15 -4.56
C ARG A 51 4.69 -9.05 -5.79
N HIS A 52 5.15 -10.29 -5.64
CA HIS A 52 5.16 -11.25 -6.73
C HIS A 52 3.73 -11.54 -7.24
N ALA A 53 2.79 -11.78 -6.33
CA ALA A 53 1.39 -11.99 -6.66
C ALA A 53 0.75 -10.80 -7.37
N HIS A 54 1.10 -9.57 -6.97
CA HIS A 54 0.62 -8.35 -7.64
C HIS A 54 1.11 -8.26 -9.09
N VAL A 55 2.40 -8.52 -9.34
CA VAL A 55 2.96 -8.54 -10.69
C VAL A 55 2.32 -9.64 -11.54
N LEU A 56 2.19 -10.86 -11.00
CA LEU A 56 1.54 -11.97 -11.68
C LEU A 56 0.09 -11.65 -12.05
N ALA A 57 -0.68 -11.04 -11.14
CA ALA A 57 -2.05 -10.65 -11.43
C ALA A 57 -2.12 -9.65 -12.60
N HIS A 58 -1.21 -8.67 -12.63
CA HIS A 58 -1.12 -7.72 -13.74
C HIS A 58 -0.79 -8.42 -15.06
N THR A 59 0.24 -9.27 -15.08
CA THR A 59 0.64 -10.03 -16.28
C THR A 59 -0.48 -10.96 -16.77
N LEU A 60 -1.20 -11.63 -15.87
CA LEU A 60 -2.33 -12.48 -16.26
C LEU A 60 -3.45 -11.64 -16.89
N LEU A 61 -3.77 -10.48 -16.32
CA LEU A 61 -4.77 -9.57 -16.90
C LEU A 61 -4.35 -9.09 -18.29
N GLU A 62 -3.07 -8.76 -18.49
CA GLU A 62 -2.55 -8.41 -19.81
C GLU A 62 -2.71 -9.59 -20.79
N VAL A 63 -2.31 -10.80 -20.42
CA VAL A 63 -2.40 -11.97 -21.30
C VAL A 63 -3.84 -12.34 -21.67
N PHE A 64 -4.79 -12.18 -20.77
CA PHE A 64 -6.18 -12.60 -21.00
C PHE A 64 -7.09 -11.51 -21.59
N LEU A 65 -6.74 -10.23 -21.45
CA LEU A 65 -7.56 -9.10 -21.92
C LEU A 65 -6.93 -8.34 -23.11
N HIS A 66 -5.76 -8.75 -23.60
CA HIS A 66 -5.17 -8.29 -24.87
C HIS A 66 -5.59 -9.18 -26.04
#